data_AF-A0A927P6Q1-F1
#
_entry.id   AF-A0A927P6Q1-F1
#
_cell.length_a   1.000
_cell.length_b   1.000
_cell.length_c   1.000
_cell.angle_alpha   90.00
_cell.angle_beta   90.00
_cell.angle_gamma   90.00
#
_symmetry.space_group_name_H-M   'P 1'
#
loop_
_entity.id
_entity.type
_entity.pdbx_description
1 polymer ?
#
loop_
_entity_poly.entity_id
_entity_poly.type
_entity_poly.pdbx_seq_one_letter_code
_entity_poly.pdbx_strand_id
1 'polypeptide(L)'
;MAAKKVGTLIKEARTNADMTQEQLARKIKGLSASDISMAERGKLDLTQAQLKEIAKVTGVTQASLLNAAKDTSSTKTTKKTTAKKTTSGTTMKVTAAEKKLVELYRAADTETRKEVVSLLKGEETELGDSLLGMLLEGVGEILAGK
;
A
#
# COMPACT_ATOMS: atom_id res chain seq x y z
N MET A 1 -18.19 -11.29 14.08
CA MET A 1 -17.18 -10.22 14.27
C MET A 1 -16.58 -9.73 12.96
N ALA A 2 -16.36 -10.61 11.96
CA ALA A 2 -15.85 -10.21 10.64
C ALA A 2 -16.77 -9.22 9.90
N ALA A 3 -18.09 -9.44 9.90
CA ALA A 3 -19.07 -8.52 9.29
C ALA A 3 -18.95 -7.07 9.79
N LYS A 4 -18.69 -6.88 11.10
CA LYS A 4 -18.45 -5.54 11.68
C LYS A 4 -17.14 -4.93 11.23
N LYS A 5 -16.05 -5.71 11.16
CA LYS A 5 -14.75 -5.23 10.65
C LYS A 5 -14.85 -4.81 9.19
N VAL A 6 -15.45 -5.66 8.35
CA VAL A 6 -15.71 -5.39 6.93
C VAL A 6 -16.58 -4.16 6.78
N GLY A 7 -17.65 -4.05 7.56
CA GLY A 7 -18.53 -2.87 7.57
C GLY A 7 -17.79 -1.56 7.90
N THR A 8 -16.93 -1.56 8.92
CA THR A 8 -16.10 -0.40 9.25
C THR A 8 -15.16 -0.02 8.10
N LEU A 9 -14.50 -1.00 7.47
CA LEU A 9 -13.60 -0.74 6.35
C LEU A 9 -14.34 -0.20 5.12
N ILE A 10 -15.55 -0.69 4.84
CA ILE A 10 -16.40 -0.16 3.76
C ILE A 10 -16.75 1.30 4.04
N LYS A 11 -17.12 1.62 5.29
CA LYS A 11 -17.44 2.99 5.68
C LYS A 11 -16.23 3.91 5.51
N GLU A 12 -15.06 3.49 5.98
CA GLU A 12 -13.81 4.25 5.85
C GLU A 12 -13.42 4.45 4.38
N ALA A 13 -13.48 3.39 3.58
CA ALA A 13 -13.20 3.42 2.15
C ALA A 13 -14.13 4.40 1.42
N ARG A 14 -15.43 4.36 1.75
CA ARG A 14 -16.44 5.27 1.21
C ARG A 14 -16.14 6.72 1.59
N THR A 15 -15.82 7.00 2.85
CA THR A 15 -15.48 8.36 3.31
C THR A 15 -14.17 8.88 2.73
N ASN A 16 -13.18 8.02 2.52
CA ASN A 16 -11.91 8.41 1.89
C ASN A 16 -12.06 8.68 0.39
N ALA A 17 -13.10 8.11 -0.24
CA ALA A 17 -13.46 8.37 -1.63
C ALA A 17 -14.47 9.54 -1.77
N ASP A 18 -14.79 10.24 -0.69
CA ASP A 18 -15.78 11.34 -0.64
C ASP A 18 -17.16 10.95 -1.23
N MET A 19 -17.58 9.70 -1.00
CA MET A 19 -18.85 9.18 -1.51
C MET A 19 -19.91 9.09 -0.40
N THR A 20 -21.18 9.32 -0.74
CA THR A 20 -22.32 8.97 0.12
C THR A 20 -22.69 7.49 -0.03
N GLN A 21 -23.48 6.95 0.92
CA GLN A 21 -23.96 5.55 0.83
C GLN A 21 -24.80 5.34 -0.44
N GLU A 22 -25.55 6.35 -0.85
CA GLU A 22 -26.36 6.35 -2.07
C GLU A 22 -25.50 6.34 -3.33
N GLN A 23 -24.43 7.15 -3.37
CA GLN A 23 -23.49 7.15 -4.49
C GLN A 23 -22.74 5.83 -4.62
N LEU A 24 -22.37 5.20 -3.50
CA LEU A 24 -21.75 3.88 -3.51
C LEU A 24 -22.75 2.81 -4.01
N ALA A 25 -23.97 2.81 -3.50
CA ALA A 25 -25.03 1.87 -3.91
C ALA A 25 -25.37 1.99 -5.40
N ARG A 26 -25.44 3.21 -5.96
CA ARG A 26 -25.70 3.44 -7.39
C ARG A 26 -24.64 2.81 -8.31
N LYS A 27 -23.41 2.65 -7.83
CA LYS A 27 -22.30 2.07 -8.58
C LYS A 27 -22.18 0.55 -8.42
N ILE A 28 -22.95 -0.06 -7.52
CA ILE A 28 -22.88 -1.49 -7.24
C ILE A 28 -24.23 -2.12 -7.57
N LYS A 29 -24.23 -3.06 -8.52
CA LYS A 29 -25.45 -3.76 -8.92
C LYS A 29 -26.00 -4.59 -7.75
N GLY A 30 -27.28 -4.39 -7.44
CA GLY A 30 -28.00 -5.19 -6.43
C GLY A 30 -27.75 -4.79 -4.98
N LEU A 31 -27.26 -3.57 -4.71
CA LEU A 31 -27.23 -3.00 -3.37
C LEU A 31 -27.99 -1.67 -3.34
N SER A 32 -28.87 -1.51 -2.37
CA SER A 32 -29.48 -0.22 -2.02
C SER A 32 -28.64 0.54 -0.99
N ALA A 33 -28.92 1.84 -0.81
CA ALA A 33 -28.30 2.62 0.27
C ALA A 33 -28.57 2.02 1.66
N SER A 34 -29.75 1.41 1.86
CA SER A 34 -30.09 0.70 3.08
C SER A 34 -29.21 -0.54 3.29
N ASP A 35 -28.93 -1.29 2.23
CA ASP A 35 -28.04 -2.46 2.27
C ASP A 35 -26.61 -2.07 2.62
N ILE A 36 -26.10 -0.96 2.04
CA ILE A 36 -24.81 -0.39 2.42
C ILE A 36 -24.81 0.00 3.90
N SER A 37 -25.86 0.66 4.39
CA SER A 37 -25.98 1.02 5.81
C SER A 37 -26.06 -0.20 6.74
N MET A 38 -26.72 -1.28 6.33
CA MET A 38 -26.73 -2.53 7.09
C MET A 38 -25.37 -3.23 7.06
N ALA A 39 -24.69 -3.24 5.91
CA ALA A 39 -23.35 -3.79 5.77
C ALA A 39 -22.32 -3.03 6.59
N GLU A 40 -22.34 -1.69 6.58
CA GLU A 40 -21.47 -0.83 7.40
C GLU A 40 -21.66 -1.08 8.91
N ARG A 41 -22.88 -1.44 9.34
CA ARG A 41 -23.19 -1.80 10.73
C ARG A 41 -22.89 -3.28 11.06
N GLY A 42 -22.46 -4.06 10.07
CA GLY A 42 -22.24 -5.51 10.19
C GLY A 42 -23.51 -6.31 10.42
N LYS A 43 -24.66 -5.80 9.96
CA LYS A 43 -25.97 -6.46 9.99
C LYS A 43 -26.30 -7.22 8.70
N LEU A 44 -25.59 -6.91 7.62
CA LEU A 44 -25.72 -7.57 6.32
C LEU A 44 -24.35 -8.07 5.88
N ASP A 45 -24.25 -9.36 5.57
CA ASP A 45 -23.06 -9.94 4.96
C ASP A 45 -23.11 -9.73 3.45
N LEU A 46 -22.05 -9.13 2.91
CA LEU A 46 -21.90 -8.88 1.48
C LEU A 46 -21.20 -10.06 0.82
N THR A 47 -21.63 -10.39 -0.40
CA THR A 47 -20.96 -11.42 -1.20
C THR A 47 -19.56 -10.98 -1.61
N GLN A 48 -18.71 -11.96 -1.91
CA GLN A 48 -17.38 -11.74 -2.48
C GLN A 48 -17.42 -10.85 -3.73
N ALA A 49 -18.41 -11.04 -4.61
CA ALA A 49 -18.59 -10.22 -5.81
C ALA A 49 -18.88 -8.74 -5.46
N GLN A 50 -19.77 -8.51 -4.50
CA GLN A 50 -20.10 -7.15 -4.03
C GLN A 50 -18.92 -6.46 -3.35
N LEU A 51 -18.14 -7.17 -2.53
CA LEU A 51 -16.94 -6.63 -1.89
C LEU A 51 -15.87 -6.24 -2.91
N LYS A 52 -15.71 -7.02 -3.99
CA LYS A 52 -14.81 -6.66 -5.09
C LYS A 52 -15.25 -5.40 -5.81
N GLU A 53 -16.55 -5.25 -6.03
CA GLU A 53 -17.10 -4.07 -6.70
C GLU A 53 -16.96 -2.82 -5.82
N ILE A 54 -17.22 -2.93 -4.52
CA ILE A 54 -16.95 -1.85 -3.55
C ILE A 54 -15.48 -1.44 -3.61
N ALA A 55 -14.55 -2.41 -3.57
CA ALA A 55 -13.12 -2.13 -3.62
C ALA A 55 -12.71 -1.33 -4.87
N LYS A 56 -13.23 -1.72 -6.05
CA LYS A 56 -12.98 -1.00 -7.31
C LYS A 56 -13.52 0.43 -7.26
N VAL A 57 -14.73 0.61 -6.74
CA VAL A 57 -15.41 1.91 -6.73
C VAL A 57 -14.77 2.88 -5.73
N THR A 58 -14.36 2.39 -4.55
CA THR A 58 -13.78 3.23 -3.49
C THR A 58 -12.25 3.34 -3.60
N GLY A 59 -11.63 2.71 -4.59
CA GLY A 59 -10.18 2.76 -4.81
C GLY A 59 -9.34 2.04 -3.75
N VAL A 60 -9.94 1.14 -2.95
CA VAL A 60 -9.21 0.34 -1.96
C VAL A 60 -8.84 -1.02 -2.53
N THR A 61 -7.78 -1.63 -2.02
CA THR A 61 -7.36 -2.96 -2.50
C THR A 61 -8.38 -4.02 -2.11
N GLN A 62 -8.75 -4.89 -3.04
CA GLN A 62 -9.67 -6.02 -2.79
C GLN A 62 -9.19 -6.85 -1.60
N ALA A 63 -7.87 -7.04 -1.45
CA ALA A 63 -7.25 -7.75 -0.33
C ALA A 63 -7.62 -7.15 1.03
N SER A 64 -7.78 -5.84 1.16
CA SER A 64 -8.13 -5.19 2.44
C SER A 64 -9.53 -5.58 2.93
N LEU A 65 -10.53 -5.53 2.04
CA LEU A 65 -11.91 -5.92 2.37
C LEU A 65 -12.05 -7.45 2.49
N LEU A 66 -11.35 -8.20 1.65
CA LEU A 66 -11.43 -9.67 1.61
C LEU A 66 -10.71 -10.34 2.76
N ASN A 67 -9.54 -9.85 3.18
CA ASN A 67 -8.83 -10.40 4.33
C ASN A 67 -9.61 -10.13 5.63
N ALA A 68 -10.21 -8.95 5.76
CA ALA A 68 -11.10 -8.65 6.89
C ALA A 68 -12.37 -9.52 6.92
N ALA A 69 -12.87 -9.94 5.76
CA ALA A 69 -13.95 -10.93 5.65
C ALA A 69 -13.46 -12.36 5.99
N LYS A 70 -12.19 -12.67 5.69
CA LYS A 70 -11.55 -13.97 5.94
C LYS A 70 -10.99 -14.14 7.35
N ASP A 71 -10.88 -13.08 8.15
CA ASP A 71 -10.38 -13.07 9.55
C ASP A 71 -11.11 -14.04 10.53
N THR A 72 -12.10 -14.84 10.09
CA THR A 72 -12.59 -16.01 10.82
C THR A 72 -11.81 -17.30 10.53
N SER A 73 -10.85 -17.29 9.61
CA SER A 73 -9.95 -18.40 9.31
C SER A 73 -8.51 -17.98 9.60
N SER A 74 -8.07 -18.32 10.82
CA SER A 74 -6.69 -18.31 11.28
C SER A 74 -6.09 -16.98 11.76
N THR A 75 -5.67 -17.03 13.03
CA THR A 75 -4.57 -16.30 13.66
C THR A 75 -4.86 -14.93 14.30
N LYS A 76 -5.11 -15.06 15.60
CA LYS A 76 -4.95 -14.10 16.70
C LYS A 76 -3.55 -13.45 16.68
N THR A 77 -3.45 -12.13 16.52
CA THR A 77 -2.39 -11.34 17.16
C THR A 77 -2.89 -9.96 17.57
N THR A 78 -2.92 -9.79 18.88
CA THR A 78 -3.08 -8.58 19.67
C THR A 78 -1.89 -7.62 19.50
N LYS A 79 -2.12 -6.31 19.30
CA LYS A 79 -1.42 -5.26 20.08
C LYS A 79 -2.10 -3.89 19.96
N LYS A 80 -2.52 -3.38 21.11
CA LYS A 80 -2.94 -2.01 21.44
C LYS A 80 -1.72 -1.06 21.37
N THR A 81 -1.85 0.11 20.73
CA THR A 81 -1.40 1.45 21.20
C THR A 81 -1.63 2.54 20.13
N THR A 82 -2.46 3.53 20.49
CA THR A 82 -2.34 4.99 20.31
C THR A 82 -1.67 5.60 19.05
N ALA A 83 -2.43 6.53 18.44
CA ALA A 83 -2.04 7.86 17.94
C ALA A 83 -2.03 8.11 16.41
N LYS A 84 -2.89 9.07 16.05
CA LYS A 84 -2.68 10.20 15.11
C LYS A 84 -2.60 9.92 13.60
N LYS A 85 -3.64 10.43 12.92
CA LYS A 85 -3.80 10.73 11.49
C LYS A 85 -2.53 11.27 10.83
N THR A 86 -2.00 10.53 9.85
CA THR A 86 -1.44 11.04 8.59
C THR A 86 -1.30 9.88 7.60
N THR A 87 -1.92 10.04 6.42
CA THR A 87 -1.60 9.39 5.13
C THR A 87 -1.56 7.86 5.07
N SER A 88 -2.55 7.28 4.38
CA SER A 88 -2.49 5.96 3.75
C SER A 88 -1.18 5.77 2.98
N GLY A 89 -0.26 5.07 3.60
CA GLY A 89 0.93 4.53 3.01
C GLY A 89 1.37 3.45 3.98
N THR A 90 1.63 2.24 3.49
CA THR A 90 2.23 1.14 4.24
C THR A 90 3.27 1.73 5.20
N THR A 91 3.00 1.72 6.51
CA THR A 91 3.94 2.24 7.52
C THR A 91 5.07 1.23 7.66
N MET A 92 5.88 1.10 6.60
CA MET A 92 7.19 0.49 6.72
C MET A 92 8.00 1.39 7.65
N LYS A 93 8.64 0.77 8.64
CA LYS A 93 9.61 1.47 9.47
C LYS A 93 10.84 1.73 8.61
N VAL A 94 10.85 2.85 7.91
CA VAL A 94 12.00 3.31 7.14
C VAL A 94 12.96 4.08 8.04
N THR A 95 14.23 3.70 7.98
CA THR A 95 15.37 4.44 8.53
C THR A 95 15.52 5.79 7.83
N ALA A 96 16.33 6.69 8.40
CA ALA A 96 16.58 8.00 7.80
C ALA A 96 17.22 7.88 6.40
N ALA A 97 18.07 6.87 6.19
CA ALA A 97 18.69 6.60 4.89
C ALA A 97 17.66 6.17 3.84
N GLU A 98 16.76 5.25 4.20
CA GLU A 98 15.70 4.79 3.30
C GLU A 98 14.73 5.92 2.93
N LYS A 99 14.44 6.84 3.86
CA LYS A 99 13.64 8.03 3.55
C LYS A 99 14.29 8.89 2.46
N LYS A 100 15.59 9.16 2.59
CA LYS A 100 16.33 9.96 1.60
C LYS A 100 16.37 9.26 0.24
N LEU A 101 16.54 7.94 0.21
CA LEU A 101 16.50 7.16 -1.03
C LEU A 101 15.13 7.25 -1.73
N VAL A 102 14.04 7.12 -0.97
CA VAL A 102 12.68 7.21 -1.52
C VAL A 102 12.38 8.62 -2.05
N GLU A 103 12.84 9.66 -1.36
CA GLU A 103 12.67 11.04 -1.79
C GLU A 103 13.39 11.31 -3.12
N LEU A 104 14.66 10.90 -3.24
CA LEU A 104 15.44 11.02 -4.47
C LEU A 104 14.83 10.22 -5.62
N TYR A 105 14.39 8.98 -5.34
CA TYR A 105 13.75 8.13 -6.35
C TYR A 105 12.45 8.75 -6.90
N ARG A 106 11.67 9.43 -6.05
CA ARG A 106 10.44 10.12 -6.47
C ARG A 106 10.72 11.38 -7.28
N ALA A 107 11.82 12.07 -7.00
CA ALA A 107 12.23 13.29 -7.71
C ALA A 107 12.87 13.01 -9.06
N ALA A 108 13.52 11.85 -9.23
CA ALA A 108 14.19 11.45 -10.46
C ALA A 108 13.21 11.18 -11.63
N ASP A 109 13.69 11.30 -12.86
CA ASP A 109 12.96 10.90 -14.07
C ASP A 109 12.90 9.38 -14.25
N THR A 110 12.13 8.93 -15.24
CA THR A 110 11.83 7.51 -15.44
C THR A 110 13.06 6.68 -15.81
N GLU A 111 14.04 7.26 -16.50
CA GLU A 111 15.23 6.54 -16.94
C GLU A 111 16.20 6.34 -15.76
N THR A 112 16.49 7.38 -14.99
CA THR A 112 17.30 7.25 -13.77
C THR A 112 16.67 6.29 -12.75
N ARG A 113 15.33 6.27 -12.63
CA ARG A 113 14.64 5.30 -11.77
C ARG A 113 14.89 3.86 -12.21
N LYS A 114 14.86 3.58 -13.51
CA LYS A 114 15.11 2.23 -14.04
C LYS A 114 16.55 1.81 -13.76
N GLU A 115 17.51 2.69 -14.02
CA GLU A 115 18.94 2.43 -13.79
C GLU A 115 19.23 2.15 -12.32
N VAL A 116 18.70 2.97 -11.39
CA VAL A 116 18.84 2.75 -9.95
C VAL A 116 18.24 1.41 -9.52
N VAL A 117 17.10 1.02 -10.11
CA VAL A 117 16.47 -0.28 -9.81
C VAL A 117 17.30 -1.43 -10.35
N SER A 118 17.88 -1.31 -11.55
CA SER A 118 18.79 -2.31 -12.12
C SER A 118 20.06 -2.45 -11.28
N LEU A 119 20.65 -1.34 -10.82
CA LEU A 119 21.79 -1.34 -9.91
C LEU A 119 21.48 -2.03 -8.58
N LEU A 120 20.35 -1.71 -7.95
CA LEU A 120 19.93 -2.33 -6.69
C LEU A 120 19.62 -3.83 -6.83
N LYS A 121 19.28 -4.29 -8.03
CA LYS A 121 19.08 -5.71 -8.35
C LYS A 121 20.40 -6.45 -8.61
N GLY A 122 21.52 -5.74 -8.69
CA GLY A 122 22.82 -6.31 -9.07
C GLY A 122 22.89 -6.65 -10.57
N GLU A 123 22.05 -6.03 -11.39
CA GLU A 123 22.20 -6.07 -12.85
C GLU A 123 23.35 -5.11 -13.21
N GLU A 124 24.33 -5.59 -13.99
CA GLU A 124 25.46 -4.76 -14.41
C GLU A 124 24.92 -3.58 -15.22
N THR A 125 24.95 -2.42 -14.58
CA THR A 125 24.59 -1.14 -15.19
C THR A 125 25.88 -0.39 -15.45
N GLU A 126 25.96 0.39 -16.52
CA GLU A 126 27.17 1.17 -16.85
C GLU A 126 27.59 2.10 -15.70
N LEU A 127 26.63 2.57 -14.90
CA LEU A 127 26.89 3.32 -13.66
C LEU A 127 27.50 2.46 -12.55
N GLY A 128 27.07 1.20 -12.43
CA GLY A 128 27.64 0.24 -11.48
C GLY A 128 29.08 -0.11 -11.84
N ASP A 129 29.36 -0.34 -13.12
CA ASP A 129 30.69 -0.67 -13.62
C ASP A 129 31.64 0.53 -13.54
N SER A 130 31.15 1.74 -13.87
CA SER A 130 31.91 2.99 -13.69
C SER A 130 32.19 3.30 -12.21
N LEU A 131 31.21 3.08 -11.32
CA LEU A 131 31.41 3.29 -9.87
C LEU A 131 32.34 2.24 -9.26
N LEU A 132 32.25 0.99 -9.70
CA LEU A 132 33.15 -0.08 -9.27
C LEU A 132 34.58 0.18 -9.78
N GLY A 133 34.71 0.64 -11.03
CA GLY A 133 35.96 1.08 -11.63
C GLY A 133 36.58 2.25 -10.86
N MET A 134 35.82 3.30 -10.57
CA MET A 134 36.29 4.48 -9.82
C MET A 134 36.64 4.13 -8.37
N LEU A 135 35.94 3.18 -7.75
CA LEU A 135 36.25 2.68 -6.42
C LEU A 135 37.53 1.83 -6.42
N LEU A 136 37.70 0.94 -7.41
CA LEU A 136 38.93 0.16 -7.57
C LEU A 136 40.15 1.04 -7.87
N GLU A 137 39.97 2.06 -8.71
CA GLU A 137 41.02 3.00 -9.10
C GLU A 137 41.43 3.88 -7.90
N GLY A 138 40.46 4.37 -7.12
CA GLY A 138 40.73 5.10 -5.88
C GLY A 138 41.35 4.24 -4.76
N VAL A 139 40.98 2.96 -4.66
CA VAL A 139 41.63 2.01 -3.73
C VAL A 139 43.04 1.65 -4.21
N GLY A 140 43.26 1.63 -5.52
CA GLY A 140 44.58 1.53 -6.15
C GLY A 140 45.52 2.66 -5.72
N GLU A 141 45.07 3.93 -5.73
CA GLU A 141 45.88 5.05 -5.24
C GLU A 141 46.18 4.98 -3.74
N ILE A 142 45.20 4.56 -2.91
CA ILE A 142 45.39 4.46 -1.45
C ILE A 142 46.36 3.33 -1.08
N LEU A 143 46.36 2.22 -1.82
CA LEU A 143 47.31 1.11 -1.61
C LEU A 143 48.66 1.32 -2.29
N ALA A 144 48.73 2.13 -3.36
CA ALA A 144 49.95 2.40 -4.11
C ALA A 144 50.83 3.52 -3.52
N GLY A 145 50.47 4.09 -2.36
CA GLY A 145 51.38 4.88 -1.53
C GLY A 145 52.08 6.01 -2.27
N LYS A 146 51.35 7.12 -2.49
CA LYS A 146 51.97 8.42 -2.72
C LYS A 146 51.29 9.48 -1.86
#